data_AF-C0MBX8-F1
#
_entry.id   AF-C0MBX8-F1
#
_cell.length_a   1.000
_cell.length_b   1.000
_cell.length_c   1.000
_cell.angle_alpha   90.00
_cell.angle_beta   90.00
_cell.angle_gamma   90.00
#
_symmetry.space_group_name_H-M   'P 1'
#
loop_
_entity.id
_entity.type
_entity.pdbx_description
1 polymer ?
#
loop_
_entity_poly.entity_id
_entity_poly.type
_entity_poly.pdbx_seq_one_letter_code
_entity_poly.pdbx_strand_id
1 'polypeptide(L)'
;MVFDWGVIVIAFLTQQEFEDLGFDKVEDFAKLEKRAGHAVNLYCRNRYDHKDFKKELAFIQKAVKRAVAYQIAYLDESGVMTAEDKQSFAGISLGRTSISYTVGHGQGSQRKTLADRFNLCLDAENELLAVGLGYAGISYDR
;
A
#
# COMPACT_ATOMS: atom_id res chain seq x y z
N MET A 1 -0.48 -23.13 -25.03
CA MET A 1 -0.24 -21.69 -24.82
C MET A 1 -0.03 -21.50 -23.33
N VAL A 2 1.21 -21.24 -22.91
CA VAL A 2 1.52 -20.96 -21.51
C VAL A 2 1.17 -19.49 -21.31
N PHE A 3 0.10 -19.21 -20.56
CA PHE A 3 -0.17 -17.85 -20.12
C PHE A 3 0.89 -17.53 -19.08
N ASP A 4 1.87 -16.72 -19.47
CA ASP A 4 2.81 -16.12 -18.55
C ASP A 4 2.01 -15.15 -17.67
N TRP A 5 1.59 -15.61 -16.48
CA TRP A 5 1.03 -14.75 -15.43
C TRP A 5 2.17 -13.95 -14.79
N GLY A 6 2.99 -13.30 -15.62
CA GLY A 6 4.01 -12.39 -15.18
C GLY A 6 3.32 -11.34 -14.32
N VAL A 7 3.72 -11.25 -13.05
CA VAL A 7 3.31 -10.18 -12.14
C VAL A 7 3.53 -8.88 -12.91
N ILE A 8 2.45 -8.20 -13.29
CA ILE A 8 2.55 -6.92 -13.99
C ILE A 8 3.15 -5.96 -12.97
N VAL A 9 4.45 -5.68 -13.11
CA VAL A 9 5.15 -4.72 -12.28
C VAL A 9 4.78 -3.33 -12.78
N ILE A 10 3.86 -2.69 -12.07
CA ILE A 10 3.45 -1.32 -12.37
C ILE A 10 4.38 -0.40 -11.59
N ALA A 11 5.31 0.24 -12.29
CA ALA A 11 6.12 1.31 -11.73
C ALA A 11 5.29 2.60 -11.72
N PHE A 12 4.87 3.03 -10.53
CA PHE A 12 4.08 4.25 -10.35
C PHE A 12 4.96 5.49 -10.16
N LEU A 13 6.17 5.29 -9.64
CA LEU A 13 7.05 6.37 -9.19
C LEU A 13 8.51 6.05 -9.53
N THR A 14 9.23 7.02 -10.08
CA THR A 14 10.69 6.96 -10.20
C THR A 14 11.36 7.48 -8.93
N GLN A 15 12.62 7.10 -8.70
CA GLN A 15 13.38 7.61 -7.57
C GLN A 15 13.51 9.14 -7.59
N GLN A 16 13.70 9.74 -8.75
CA GLN A 16 13.75 11.21 -8.88
C GLN A 16 12.41 11.83 -8.47
N GLU A 17 11.28 11.29 -8.94
CA GLU A 17 9.96 11.82 -8.56
C GLU A 17 9.67 11.63 -7.06
N PHE A 18 10.19 10.57 -6.45
CA PHE A 18 10.10 10.35 -5.01
C PHE A 18 10.84 11.45 -4.22
N GLU A 19 12.06 11.77 -4.64
CA GLU A 19 12.86 12.86 -4.06
C GLU A 19 12.22 14.24 -4.32
N ASP A 20 11.68 14.46 -5.53
CA ASP A 20 10.96 15.70 -5.90
C ASP A 20 9.67 15.91 -5.07
N LEU A 21 9.09 14.82 -4.54
CA LEU A 21 7.96 14.86 -3.60
C LEU A 21 8.38 15.22 -2.17
N GLY A 22 9.69 15.33 -1.90
CA GLY A 22 10.26 15.75 -0.61
C GLY A 22 10.66 14.60 0.31
N PHE A 23 10.76 13.37 -0.20
CA PHE A 23 11.22 12.22 0.58
C PHE A 23 12.73 12.03 0.44
N ASP A 24 13.37 11.59 1.52
CA ASP A 24 14.80 11.27 1.52
C ASP A 24 15.08 10.03 0.68
N LYS A 25 16.25 9.99 0.06
CA LYS A 25 16.71 8.83 -0.71
C LYS A 25 16.75 7.57 0.16
N VAL A 26 16.09 6.51 -0.30
CA VAL A 26 16.08 5.18 0.35
C VAL A 26 17.01 4.18 -0.33
N GLU A 27 17.51 3.23 0.44
CA GLU A 27 18.21 2.06 -0.10
C GLU A 27 17.21 1.09 -0.76
N ASP A 28 17.63 0.34 -1.78
CA ASP A 28 16.76 -0.63 -2.48
C ASP A 28 15.43 -0.05 -3.03
N PHE A 29 15.40 1.23 -3.43
CA PHE A 29 14.19 1.91 -3.93
C PHE A 29 13.35 1.05 -4.89
N ALA A 30 13.98 0.40 -5.88
CA ALA A 30 13.27 -0.42 -6.86
C ALA A 30 12.53 -1.63 -6.25
N LYS A 31 13.00 -2.18 -5.14
CA LYS A 31 12.34 -3.27 -4.42
C LYS A 31 11.19 -2.73 -3.55
N LEU A 32 11.42 -1.59 -2.89
CA LEU A 32 10.40 -0.92 -2.08
C LEU A 32 9.24 -0.42 -2.95
N GLU A 33 9.54 0.22 -4.08
CA GLU A 33 8.56 0.74 -5.03
C GLU A 33 7.65 -0.37 -5.56
N LYS A 34 8.20 -1.53 -5.93
CA LYS A 34 7.39 -2.68 -6.37
C LYS A 34 6.41 -3.16 -5.29
N ARG A 35 6.85 -3.18 -4.03
CA ARG A 35 6.02 -3.62 -2.89
C ARG A 35 4.95 -2.60 -2.55
N ALA A 36 5.35 -1.34 -2.46
CA ALA A 36 4.46 -0.22 -2.20
C ALA A 36 3.40 -0.10 -3.30
N GLY A 37 3.82 -0.13 -4.56
CA GLY A 37 2.96 -0.13 -5.74
C GLY A 37 1.97 -1.29 -5.75
N HIS A 38 2.42 -2.50 -5.39
CA HIS A 38 1.51 -3.65 -5.28
C HIS A 38 0.45 -3.46 -4.19
N ALA A 39 0.83 -3.00 -3.00
CA ALA A 39 -0.12 -2.74 -1.91
C ALA A 39 -1.15 -1.65 -2.28
N VAL A 40 -0.69 -0.55 -2.89
CA VAL A 40 -1.54 0.54 -3.37
C VAL A 40 -2.50 0.06 -4.47
N ASN A 41 -2.02 -0.72 -5.44
CA ASN A 41 -2.86 -1.24 -6.51
C ASN A 41 -3.90 -2.24 -5.99
N LEU A 42 -3.55 -3.11 -5.04
CA LEU A 42 -4.49 -3.98 -4.35
C LEU A 42 -5.58 -3.19 -3.62
N TYR A 43 -5.20 -2.12 -2.91
CA TYR A 43 -6.16 -1.20 -2.28
C TYR A 43 -7.11 -0.58 -3.32
N CYS A 44 -6.55 -0.21 -4.48
CA CYS A 44 -7.30 0.26 -5.65
C CYS A 44 -8.02 -0.85 -6.45
N ARG A 45 -8.18 -2.05 -5.88
CA ARG A 45 -8.83 -3.23 -6.49
C ARG A 45 -8.21 -3.66 -7.83
N ASN A 46 -6.87 -3.64 -7.92
CA ASN A 46 -6.12 -4.03 -9.11
C ASN A 46 -6.51 -3.25 -10.37
N ARG A 47 -6.97 -2.00 -10.18
CA ARG A 47 -7.41 -1.11 -11.27
C ARG A 47 -6.34 -0.95 -12.34
N TYR A 48 -5.07 -0.90 -11.95
CA TYR A 48 -3.97 -0.59 -12.86
C TYR A 48 -3.41 -1.82 -13.58
N ASP A 49 -3.94 -3.03 -13.32
CA ASP A 49 -3.57 -4.25 -14.06
C ASP A 49 -4.09 -4.23 -15.50
N HIS A 50 -5.17 -3.49 -15.74
CA HIS A 50 -5.84 -3.40 -17.04
C HIS A 50 -6.05 -1.95 -17.51
N LYS A 51 -5.83 -0.96 -16.63
CA LYS A 51 -5.89 0.47 -16.98
C LYS A 51 -4.50 1.09 -16.96
N ASP A 52 -4.16 1.79 -18.03
CA ASP A 52 -2.92 2.55 -18.12
C ASP A 52 -2.93 3.74 -17.14
N PHE A 53 -2.07 3.67 -16.12
CA PHE A 53 -1.91 4.71 -15.11
C PHE A 53 -1.58 6.09 -15.71
N LYS A 54 -0.82 6.14 -16.82
CA LYS A 54 -0.45 7.41 -17.47
C LYS A 54 -1.63 8.15 -18.08
N LYS A 55 -2.75 7.45 -18.30
CA LYS A 55 -4.01 8.02 -18.83
C LYS A 55 -4.99 8.46 -17.74
N GLU A 56 -4.63 8.34 -16.45
CA GLU A 56 -5.45 8.87 -15.37
C GLU A 56 -5.46 10.40 -15.35
N LEU A 57 -6.46 10.97 -14.68
CA LEU A 57 -6.50 12.42 -14.44
C LEU A 57 -5.30 12.85 -13.60
N ALA A 58 -4.74 14.03 -13.86
CA ALA A 58 -3.52 14.49 -13.21
C ALA A 58 -3.58 14.49 -11.67
N PHE A 59 -4.74 14.84 -11.09
CA PHE A 59 -4.92 14.82 -9.64
C PHE A 59 -4.95 13.40 -9.06
N ILE A 60 -5.49 12.42 -9.80
CA ILE A 60 -5.48 11.00 -9.42
C ILE A 60 -4.05 10.46 -9.50
N GLN A 61 -3.32 10.77 -10.59
CA GLN A 61 -1.92 10.38 -10.73
C GLN A 61 -1.07 10.91 -9.57
N LYS A 62 -1.27 12.19 -9.20
CA LYS A 62 -0.57 12.82 -8.08
C LYS A 62 -0.85 12.12 -6.75
N ALA A 63 -2.11 11.83 -6.46
CA ALA A 63 -2.50 11.14 -5.23
C ALA A 63 -1.92 9.71 -5.15
N VAL A 64 -1.98 8.95 -6.25
CA VAL A 64 -1.41 7.59 -6.30
C VAL A 64 0.11 7.62 -6.13
N LYS A 65 0.81 8.55 -6.79
CA LYS A 65 2.26 8.72 -6.63
C LYS A 65 2.65 9.03 -5.19
N ARG A 66 1.91 9.93 -4.53
CA ARG A 66 2.10 10.25 -3.12
C ARG A 66 1.81 9.06 -2.20
N ALA A 67 0.74 8.33 -2.47
CA ALA A 67 0.41 7.12 -1.71
C ALA A 67 1.53 6.07 -1.81
N VAL A 68 2.10 5.86 -3.01
CA VAL A 68 3.25 4.97 -3.19
C VAL A 68 4.48 5.51 -2.44
N ALA A 69 4.75 6.82 -2.50
CA ALA A 69 5.87 7.42 -1.77
C ALA A 69 5.75 7.23 -0.24
N TYR A 70 4.60 7.55 0.35
CA TYR A 70 4.37 7.31 1.78
C TYR A 70 4.50 5.82 2.16
N GLN A 71 4.06 4.93 1.28
CA GLN A 71 4.19 3.49 1.51
C GLN A 71 5.65 3.01 1.39
N ILE A 72 6.46 3.60 0.50
CA ILE A 72 7.91 3.33 0.42
C ILE A 72 8.58 3.75 1.74
N ALA A 73 8.34 4.98 2.21
CA ALA A 73 8.90 5.49 3.46
C ALA A 73 8.51 4.59 4.65
N TYR A 74 7.25 4.19 4.73
CA TYR A 74 6.77 3.26 5.76
C TYR A 74 7.48 1.90 5.72
N LEU A 75 7.70 1.34 4.53
CA LEU A 75 8.39 0.05 4.39
C LEU A 75 9.89 0.15 4.71
N ASP A 76 10.52 1.26 4.36
CA ASP A 76 11.92 1.55 4.68
C ASP A 76 12.12 1.69 6.20
N GLU A 77 11.30 2.53 6.84
CA GLU A 77 11.35 2.77 8.29
C GLU A 77 10.98 1.53 9.12
N SER A 78 10.04 0.72 8.65
CA SER A 78 9.58 -0.48 9.39
C SER A 78 10.53 -1.67 9.28
N GLY A 79 11.46 -1.69 8.32
CA GLY A 79 12.39 -2.80 8.11
C GLY A 79 11.74 -4.12 7.68
N VAL A 80 10.46 -4.13 7.30
CA VAL A 80 9.74 -5.36 6.90
C VAL A 80 10.15 -5.78 5.49
N MET A 81 11.24 -6.54 5.41
CA MET A 81 11.89 -6.89 4.15
C MET A 81 11.46 -8.25 3.58
N THR A 82 10.76 -9.13 4.29
CA THR A 82 10.32 -10.45 3.79
C THR A 82 9.10 -11.03 4.54
N ALA A 83 8.54 -12.15 4.03
CA ALA A 83 7.45 -12.89 4.70
C ALA A 83 7.92 -13.61 5.98
N GLU A 84 9.23 -13.84 6.14
CA GLU A 84 9.84 -14.37 7.36
C GLU A 84 9.86 -13.29 8.46
N ASP A 85 10.14 -12.04 8.09
CA ASP A 85 10.06 -10.90 9.02
C ASP A 85 8.65 -10.71 9.59
N LYS A 86 7.59 -11.09 8.85
CA LYS A 86 6.18 -11.05 9.31
C LYS A 86 5.87 -12.02 10.45
N GLN A 87 6.51 -13.19 10.52
CA GLN A 87 6.30 -14.12 11.64
C GLN A 87 6.99 -13.63 12.91
N SER A 88 8.11 -12.93 12.77
CA SER A 88 8.84 -12.28 13.86
C SER A 88 8.21 -10.96 14.33
N PHE A 89 7.39 -10.32 13.49
CA PHE A 89 6.76 -9.01 13.74
C PHE A 89 5.42 -9.07 14.51
N ALA A 90 5.06 -10.20 15.11
CA ALA A 90 3.85 -10.33 15.93
C ALA A 90 3.95 -9.48 17.22
N GLY A 91 3.84 -8.16 17.11
CA GLY A 91 3.72 -7.26 18.25
C GLY A 91 4.52 -5.96 18.23
N ILE A 92 4.86 -5.35 17.08
CA ILE A 92 5.45 -4.00 17.09
C ILE A 92 4.36 -2.94 17.01
N SER A 93 4.21 -2.19 18.10
CA SER A 93 3.39 -0.98 18.19
C SER A 93 4.21 0.21 17.72
N LEU A 94 3.93 0.75 16.54
CA LEU A 94 4.58 1.95 16.02
C LEU A 94 3.64 3.15 16.21
N GLY A 95 3.89 3.94 17.26
CA GLY A 95 3.04 5.09 17.63
C GLY A 95 1.68 4.70 18.23
N ARG A 96 0.63 5.49 17.95
CA ARG A 96 -0.74 5.28 18.47
C ARG A 96 -1.45 4.04 17.89
N THR A 97 -0.84 3.39 16.90
CA THR A 97 -1.40 2.23 16.23
C THR A 97 -0.61 0.99 16.65
N SER A 98 -1.19 0.20 17.55
CA SER A 98 -0.71 -1.12 17.91
C SER A 98 -1.51 -2.16 17.13
N ILE A 99 -0.86 -2.90 16.23
CA ILE A 99 -1.46 -4.10 15.63
C ILE A 99 -0.85 -5.31 16.34
N SER A 100 -1.63 -5.90 17.24
CA SER A 100 -1.35 -7.24 17.75
C SER A 100 -1.98 -8.26 16.80
N TYR A 101 -1.14 -9.08 16.17
CA TYR A 101 -1.61 -10.31 15.53
C TYR A 101 -1.64 -11.39 16.61
N THR A 102 -2.65 -11.36 17.49
CA THR A 102 -2.93 -12.53 18.33
C THR A 102 -3.49 -13.62 17.43
N VAL A 103 -2.63 -14.56 17.06
CA VAL A 103 -3.05 -15.88 16.58
C VAL A 103 -3.50 -16.65 17.83
N GLY A 104 -4.71 -16.36 18.31
CA GLY A 104 -5.22 -16.94 19.54
C GLY A 104 -6.66 -16.53 19.78
N HIS A 105 -7.54 -17.52 19.85
CA HIS A 105 -8.97 -17.38 20.10
C HIS A 105 -9.26 -16.44 21.28
N GLY A 106 -9.89 -15.29 21.00
CA GLY A 106 -10.47 -14.47 22.06
C GLY A 106 -10.56 -12.98 21.74
N GLN A 107 -11.80 -12.51 21.60
CA GLN A 107 -12.29 -11.20 22.07
C GLN A 107 -11.94 -9.94 21.25
N GLY A 108 -12.99 -9.36 20.63
CA GLY A 108 -13.03 -7.95 20.19
C GLY A 108 -13.09 -7.77 18.67
N SER A 109 -14.30 -7.66 18.11
CA SER A 109 -14.56 -7.30 16.72
C SER A 109 -14.15 -5.83 16.43
N GLN A 110 -12.87 -5.54 16.34
CA GLN A 110 -12.38 -4.35 15.61
C GLN A 110 -12.52 -4.67 14.11
N ARG A 111 -13.47 -4.03 13.42
CA ARG A 111 -13.64 -4.18 11.97
C ARG A 111 -12.32 -3.81 11.30
N LYS A 112 -11.58 -4.82 10.80
CA LYS A 112 -10.37 -4.59 10.00
C LYS A 112 -10.74 -3.76 8.78
N THR A 113 -10.13 -2.59 8.64
CA THR A 113 -10.29 -1.70 7.50
C THR A 113 -9.72 -2.35 6.23
N LEU A 114 -10.02 -1.79 5.05
CA LEU A 114 -9.40 -2.23 3.79
C LEU A 114 -7.88 -2.05 3.82
N ALA A 115 -7.38 -0.97 4.42
CA ALA A 115 -5.95 -0.71 4.59
C ALA A 115 -5.27 -1.78 5.46
N ASP A 116 -5.91 -2.20 6.55
CA ASP A 116 -5.40 -3.27 7.44
C ASP A 116 -5.20 -4.60 6.70
N ARG A 117 -5.99 -4.87 5.66
CA ARG A 117 -5.85 -6.10 4.85
C ARG A 117 -4.63 -6.07 3.95
N PHE A 118 -4.22 -4.89 3.49
CA PHE A 118 -3.12 -4.74 2.54
C PHE A 118 -1.84 -4.16 3.17
N ASN A 119 -1.84 -3.94 4.48
CA ASN A 119 -0.72 -3.32 5.20
C ASN A 119 -0.35 -1.94 4.62
N LEU A 120 -1.37 -1.16 4.24
CA LEU A 120 -1.21 0.18 3.70
C LEU A 120 -1.07 1.18 4.86
N CYS A 121 -0.11 2.10 4.79
CA CYS A 121 0.06 3.14 5.80
C CYS A 121 -1.09 4.17 5.73
N LEU A 122 -1.34 4.84 6.85
CA LEU A 122 -2.47 5.77 6.98
C LEU A 122 -2.36 6.96 6.00
N ASP A 123 -1.15 7.49 5.80
CA ASP A 123 -0.94 8.62 4.88
C ASP A 123 -1.20 8.23 3.42
N ALA A 124 -0.80 7.01 3.03
CA ALA A 124 -1.13 6.46 1.72
C ALA A 124 -2.63 6.26 1.54
N GLU A 125 -3.32 5.75 2.56
CA GLU A 125 -4.78 5.62 2.54
C GLU A 125 -5.47 7.00 2.38
N ASN A 126 -5.02 8.01 3.12
CA ASN A 126 -5.59 9.35 3.06
C ASN A 126 -5.48 9.99 1.67
N GLU A 127 -4.33 9.87 1.00
CA GLU A 127 -4.14 10.35 -0.37
C GLU A 127 -5.09 9.66 -1.35
N LEU A 128 -5.29 8.34 -1.22
CA LEU A 128 -6.21 7.59 -2.08
C LEU A 128 -7.67 7.94 -1.81
N LEU A 129 -8.07 8.10 -0.55
CA LEU A 129 -9.43 8.51 -0.17
C LEU A 129 -9.76 9.90 -0.68
N ALA A 130 -8.81 10.84 -0.66
CA ALA A 130 -9.00 12.21 -1.13
C ALA A 130 -9.40 12.29 -2.61
N VAL A 131 -9.08 11.27 -3.41
CA VAL A 131 -9.43 11.17 -4.83
C VAL A 131 -10.49 10.10 -5.13
N GLY A 132 -11.12 9.54 -4.10
CA GLY A 132 -12.20 8.56 -4.23
C GLY A 132 -11.73 7.12 -4.48
N LEU A 133 -10.45 6.80 -4.31
CA LEU A 133 -9.88 5.47 -4.57
C LEU A 133 -10.01 4.47 -3.40
N GLY A 134 -10.73 4.79 -2.33
CA GLY A 134 -10.99 3.88 -1.19
C GLY A 134 -12.45 3.47 -0.98
N TYR A 135 -13.35 3.76 -1.94
CA TYR A 135 -14.77 3.47 -1.76
C TYR A 135 -15.03 1.95 -1.76
N ALA A 136 -15.19 1.36 -0.57
CA ALA A 136 -15.89 0.09 -0.39
C ALA A 136 -17.36 0.32 -0.74
N GLY A 137 -17.94 -0.54 -1.59
CA GLY A 137 -19.35 -0.41 -1.95
C GLY A 137 -20.24 -0.33 -0.72
N ILE A 138 -21.38 0.36 -0.85
CA ILE A 138 -22.43 0.45 0.16
C ILE A 138 -22.70 -0.95 0.70
N SER A 139 -22.37 -1.17 1.97
CA SER A 139 -22.87 -2.31 2.74
C SER A 139 -24.37 -2.04 2.93
N TYR A 140 -25.21 -2.58 2.05
CA TYR A 140 -26.61 -2.75 2.41
C TYR A 140 -26.65 -3.74 3.57
N ASP A 141 -27.04 -3.26 4.74
CA ASP A 141 -27.46 -4.13 5.84
C ASP A 141 -28.56 -5.04 5.28
N ARG A 142 -28.36 -6.36 5.33
CA ARG A 142 -29.28 -7.34 4.77
C ARG A 142 -29.72 -8.31 5.86
#